data_AF-A0A4U5QX29-F1
#
_entry.id   AF-A0A4U5QX29-F1
#
_cell.length_a   1.000
_cell.length_b   1.000
_cell.length_c   1.000
_cell.angle_alpha   90.00
_cell.angle_beta   90.00
_cell.angle_gamma   90.00
#
_symmetry.space_group_name_H-M   'P 1'
#
loop_
_entity.id
_entity.type
_entity.pdbx_description
1 polymer ?
#
loop_
_entity_poly.entity_id
_entity_poly.type
_entity_poly.pdbx_seq_one_letter_code
_entity_poly.pdbx_strand_id
1 'polypeptide(L)'
;MGLFEKHRAQKFFIYVQDYKDNDPKSRKGLYVTKITTREVIAKNGLEDDTIDFVGHALGLYLDDGYLDQPALDFVKRMKVKKVGKVSRAICIISYPIPDTGDSHSAQVILPQK
;
A
#
# COMPACT_ATOMS: atom_id res chain seq x y z
N MET A 1 7.19 9.41 5.10
CA MET A 1 6.05 9.90 4.28
C MET A 1 5.25 10.98 5.00
N GLY A 2 5.22 12.19 4.44
CA GLY A 2 4.30 13.26 4.85
C GLY A 2 2.84 12.95 4.51
N LEU A 3 1.92 13.83 4.93
CA LEU A 3 0.47 13.63 4.75
C LEU A 3 0.06 13.50 3.27
N PHE A 4 0.63 14.34 2.40
CA PHE A 4 0.32 14.33 0.97
C PHE A 4 0.85 13.07 0.27
N GLU A 5 2.05 12.63 0.65
CA GLU A 5 2.67 11.43 0.09
C GLU A 5 1.88 10.17 0.46
N LYS A 6 1.35 10.09 1.69
CA LYS A 6 0.42 9.01 2.08
C LYS A 6 -0.82 8.94 1.18
N HIS A 7 -1.35 10.08 0.76
CA HIS A 7 -2.51 10.12 -0.13
C HIS A 7 -2.16 9.68 -1.56
N ARG A 8 -0.95 10.01 -2.05
CA ARG A 8 -0.45 9.53 -3.36
C ARG A 8 -0.19 8.02 -3.33
N ALA A 9 0.47 7.53 -2.28
CA ALA A 9 0.67 6.10 -2.04
C ALA A 9 -0.67 5.34 -2.01
N GLN A 10 -1.67 5.86 -1.29
CA GLN A 10 -3.01 5.27 -1.28
C GLN A 10 -3.61 5.14 -2.69
N LYS A 11 -3.54 6.21 -3.50
CA LYS A 11 -4.05 6.19 -4.89
C LYS A 11 -3.31 5.19 -5.76
N PHE A 12 -2.00 5.06 -5.58
CA PHE A 12 -1.19 4.06 -6.25
C PHE A 12 -1.61 2.63 -5.87
N PHE A 13 -1.77 2.32 -4.59
CA PHE A 13 -2.21 1.00 -4.15
C PHE A 13 -3.60 0.66 -4.69
N ILE A 14 -4.54 1.60 -4.68
CA ILE A 14 -5.87 1.41 -5.30
C ILE A 14 -5.73 1.08 -6.78
N TYR A 15 -4.89 1.82 -7.52
CA TYR A 15 -4.62 1.53 -8.93
C TYR A 15 -4.09 0.11 -9.15
N VAL A 16 -3.12 -0.34 -8.35
CA VAL A 16 -2.58 -1.70 -8.45
C VAL A 16 -3.64 -2.76 -8.15
N GLN A 17 -4.48 -2.55 -7.13
CA GLN A 17 -5.56 -3.49 -6.78
C GLN A 17 -6.63 -3.59 -7.87
N ASP A 18 -7.02 -2.46 -8.46
CA ASP A 18 -8.08 -2.39 -9.46
C ASP A 18 -7.61 -2.77 -10.87
N TYR A 19 -6.30 -2.83 -11.12
CA TYR A 19 -5.73 -3.19 -12.40
C TYR A 19 -6.22 -4.58 -12.86
N LYS A 20 -6.72 -4.72 -14.09
CA LYS A 20 -7.14 -5.99 -14.68
C LYS A 20 -6.56 -6.12 -16.07
N ASP A 21 -5.88 -7.24 -16.35
CA ASP A 21 -5.23 -7.47 -17.64
C ASP A 21 -6.22 -7.39 -18.82
N ASN A 22 -7.47 -7.80 -18.61
CA ASN A 22 -8.50 -7.88 -19.65
C ASN A 22 -9.39 -6.62 -19.78
N ASP A 23 -9.22 -5.60 -18.94
CA ASP A 23 -10.09 -4.42 -18.95
C ASP A 23 -9.32 -3.15 -19.38
N PRO A 24 -9.60 -2.58 -20.58
CA PRO A 24 -8.99 -1.36 -21.07
C PRO A 24 -9.20 -0.14 -20.16
N LYS A 25 -10.30 -0.09 -19.40
CA LYS A 25 -10.60 1.04 -18.49
C LYS A 25 -9.75 1.02 -17.22
N SER A 26 -9.39 -0.18 -16.75
CA SER A 26 -8.52 -0.36 -15.57
C SER A 26 -7.08 0.14 -15.79
N ARG A 27 -6.70 0.34 -17.05
CA ARG A 27 -5.34 0.71 -17.46
C ARG A 27 -5.01 2.19 -17.22
N LYS A 28 -5.97 3.08 -16.92
CA LYS A 28 -5.77 4.55 -16.83
C LYS A 28 -4.92 5.11 -17.99
N GLY A 29 -5.11 4.57 -19.21
CA GLY A 29 -4.33 4.94 -20.39
C GLY A 29 -2.87 4.50 -20.40
N LEU A 30 -2.46 3.57 -19.53
CA LEU A 30 -1.12 2.97 -19.49
C LEU A 30 -1.18 1.50 -19.92
N TYR A 31 -0.50 1.16 -21.00
CA TYR A 31 -0.22 -0.25 -21.30
C TYR A 31 0.92 -0.71 -20.41
N VAL A 32 0.60 -1.21 -19.20
CA VAL A 32 1.55 -1.71 -18.18
C VAL A 32 2.48 -2.81 -18.74
N THR A 33 2.12 -3.41 -19.86
CA THR A 33 2.94 -4.35 -20.65
C THR A 33 4.09 -3.70 -21.43
N LYS A 34 4.01 -2.40 -21.73
CA LYS A 34 4.97 -1.68 -22.61
C LYS A 34 5.76 -0.60 -21.90
N ILE A 35 5.27 -0.10 -20.77
CA ILE A 35 5.91 0.96 -19.99
C ILE A 35 6.78 0.37 -18.89
N THR A 36 7.78 1.15 -18.48
CA THR A 36 8.66 0.78 -17.37
C THR A 36 7.99 1.02 -16.02
N THR A 37 8.48 0.34 -14.98
CA THR A 37 8.01 0.57 -13.60
C THR A 37 8.21 2.02 -13.17
N ARG A 38 9.33 2.65 -13.56
CA ARG A 38 9.63 4.06 -13.31
C ARG A 38 8.53 4.99 -13.85
N GLU A 39 8.03 4.75 -15.05
CA GLU A 39 6.96 5.55 -15.65
C GLU A 39 5.61 5.40 -14.91
N VAL A 40 5.29 4.17 -14.46
CA VAL A 40 4.08 3.93 -13.66
C VAL A 40 4.13 4.69 -12.35
N ILE A 41 5.28 4.65 -11.68
CA ILE A 41 5.51 5.31 -10.40
C ILE A 41 5.47 6.83 -10.56
N ALA A 42 6.18 7.38 -11.54
CA ALA A 42 6.20 8.81 -11.83
C ALA A 42 4.79 9.35 -12.12
N LYS A 43 3.95 8.59 -12.86
CA LYS A 43 2.56 8.98 -13.14
C LYS A 43 1.66 8.97 -11.90
N ASN A 44 2.01 8.19 -10.87
CA ASN A 44 1.34 8.23 -9.57
C ASN A 44 1.95 9.25 -8.60
N GLY A 45 3.06 9.88 -8.97
CA GLY A 45 3.69 10.98 -8.23
C GLY A 45 4.31 10.59 -6.90
N LEU A 46 4.79 9.35 -6.78
CA LEU A 46 5.50 8.88 -5.59
C LEU A 46 6.91 9.46 -5.54
N GLU A 47 7.37 9.79 -4.35
CA GLU A 47 8.74 10.24 -4.05
C GLU A 47 9.71 9.05 -3.96
N ASP A 48 11.01 9.28 -4.20
CA ASP A 48 12.03 8.23 -4.26
C ASP A 48 12.08 7.36 -2.98
N ASP A 49 12.03 7.97 -1.79
CA ASP A 49 11.97 7.23 -0.52
C ASP A 49 10.74 6.29 -0.44
N THR A 50 9.61 6.67 -1.04
CA THR A 50 8.41 5.83 -1.12
C THR A 50 8.62 4.69 -2.11
N ILE A 51 9.35 4.93 -3.20
CA ILE A 51 9.68 3.93 -4.22
C ILE A 51 10.52 2.83 -3.61
N ASP A 52 11.57 3.18 -2.87
CA ASP A 52 12.46 2.22 -2.21
C ASP A 52 11.67 1.30 -1.27
N PHE A 53 10.79 1.88 -0.45
CA PHE A 53 9.93 1.10 0.43
C PHE A 53 8.97 0.19 -0.36
N VAL A 54 8.33 0.70 -1.40
CA VAL A 54 7.39 -0.07 -2.22
C VAL A 54 8.11 -1.18 -3.01
N GLY A 55 9.29 -0.91 -3.55
CA GLY A 55 10.08 -1.86 -4.34
C GLY A 55 10.68 -2.96 -3.48
N HIS A 56 11.45 -2.60 -2.47
CA HIS A 56 12.20 -3.56 -1.68
C HIS A 56 11.35 -4.23 -0.60
N ALA A 57 10.56 -3.46 0.16
CA ALA A 57 9.82 -4.02 1.29
C ALA A 57 8.50 -4.70 0.88
N LEU A 58 7.83 -4.20 -0.15
CA LEU A 58 6.55 -4.76 -0.63
C LEU A 58 6.70 -5.60 -1.90
N GLY A 59 7.47 -5.12 -2.88
CA GLY A 59 7.75 -5.82 -4.13
C GLY A 59 8.79 -6.95 -4.00
N LEU A 60 9.54 -6.97 -2.90
CA LEU A 60 10.62 -7.93 -2.61
C LEU A 60 11.74 -7.91 -3.66
N TYR A 61 12.03 -6.75 -4.24
CA TYR A 61 13.17 -6.57 -5.14
C TYR A 61 14.47 -6.37 -4.35
N LEU A 62 15.55 -7.02 -4.80
CA LEU A 62 16.86 -6.95 -4.16
C LEU A 62 17.66 -5.71 -4.56
N ASP A 63 17.37 -5.17 -5.75
CA ASP A 63 18.05 -4.06 -6.39
C ASP A 63 17.04 -3.23 -7.20
N ASP A 64 17.47 -2.07 -7.70
CA ASP A 64 16.64 -1.12 -8.45
C ASP A 64 16.46 -1.46 -9.93
N GLY A 65 16.99 -2.60 -10.40
CA GLY A 65 16.89 -3.02 -11.80
C GLY A 65 15.44 -3.20 -12.27
N TYR A 66 14.49 -3.41 -11.35
CA TYR A 66 13.06 -3.50 -11.65
C TYR A 66 12.46 -2.18 -12.17
N LEU A 67 13.10 -1.03 -11.90
CA LEU A 67 12.61 0.29 -12.33
C LEU A 67 12.59 0.41 -13.85
N ASP A 68 13.56 -0.20 -14.53
CA ASP A 68 13.75 -0.13 -15.98
C ASP A 68 13.12 -1.33 -16.72
N GLN A 69 12.53 -2.28 -15.98
CA GLN A 69 11.81 -3.42 -16.52
C GLN A 69 10.33 -3.11 -16.77
N PRO A 70 9.63 -3.92 -17.60
CA PRO A 70 8.20 -3.78 -17.81
C PRO A 70 7.42 -3.86 -16.48
N ALA A 71 6.54 -2.89 -16.26
CA ALA A 71 5.83 -2.72 -14.99
C ALA A 71 4.84 -3.86 -14.64
N LEU A 72 4.58 -4.77 -15.57
CA LEU A 72 3.62 -5.86 -15.37
C LEU A 72 4.02 -6.80 -14.23
N ASP A 73 5.30 -7.17 -14.14
CA ASP A 73 5.78 -8.03 -13.04
C ASP A 73 5.62 -7.34 -11.69
N PHE A 74 6.04 -6.07 -11.62
CA PHE A 74 5.92 -5.23 -10.44
C PHE A 74 4.46 -5.09 -9.97
N VAL A 75 3.52 -4.74 -10.87
CA VAL A 75 2.09 -4.60 -10.53
C VAL A 75 1.50 -5.93 -10.08
N LYS A 76 1.91 -7.06 -10.67
CA LYS A 76 1.43 -8.39 -10.24
C LYS A 76 1.92 -8.77 -8.85
N ARG A 77 3.19 -8.50 -8.52
CA ARG A 77 3.75 -8.74 -7.18
C ARG A 77 3.08 -7.88 -6.11
N MET A 78 2.76 -6.64 -6.46
CA MET A 78 2.13 -5.69 -5.54
C MET A 78 0.64 -5.94 -5.27
N LYS A 79 -0.01 -6.84 -6.02
CA LYS A 79 -1.39 -7.23 -5.77
C LYS A 79 -1.47 -8.13 -4.54
N VAL A 80 -2.45 -7.86 -3.69
CA VAL A 80 -2.68 -8.62 -2.46
C VAL A 80 -4.12 -9.07 -2.39
N LYS A 81 -4.36 -10.25 -1.81
CA LYS A 81 -5.71 -10.71 -1.56
C LYS A 81 -6.24 -10.04 -0.30
N LYS A 82 -7.40 -9.39 -0.43
CA LYS A 82 -8.13 -8.90 0.74
C LYS A 82 -8.64 -10.09 1.55
N VAL A 83 -8.06 -10.29 2.74
CA VAL A 83 -8.41 -11.38 3.66
C VAL A 83 -9.46 -10.98 4.70
N GLY A 84 -9.60 -9.69 5.00
CA GLY A 84 -10.53 -9.19 5.99
C GLY A 84 -10.51 -7.66 6.09
N LYS A 85 -11.29 -7.11 7.00
CA LYS A 85 -11.23 -5.69 7.40
C LYS A 85 -11.05 -5.64 8.92
N VAL A 86 -10.30 -4.67 9.42
CA VAL A 86 -10.13 -4.44 10.84
C VAL A 86 -10.59 -3.01 11.13
N SER A 87 -11.50 -2.84 12.08
CA SER A 87 -11.82 -1.54 12.65
C SER A 87 -10.94 -1.31 13.87
N ARG A 88 -10.20 -0.20 13.90
CA ARG A 88 -9.40 0.21 15.07
C ARG A 88 -9.99 1.49 15.63
N ALA A 89 -10.30 1.49 16.91
CA ALA A 89 -10.68 2.67 17.66
C ALA A 89 -9.60 2.96 18.69
N ILE A 90 -9.26 4.24 18.84
CA ILE A 90 -8.40 4.73 19.92
C ILE A 90 -9.32 5.49 20.87
N CYS A 91 -9.50 4.95 22.08
CA CYS A 91 -10.25 5.60 23.14
C CYS A 91 -9.26 6.29 24.06
N ILE A 92 -9.28 7.63 24.08
CA ILE A 92 -8.52 8.41 25.05
C ILE A 92 -9.41 8.57 26.28
N ILE A 93 -8.96 8.04 27.41
CA ILE A 93 -9.68 8.06 28.68
C ILE A 93 -8.89 8.87 29.69
N SER A 94 -9.60 9.57 30.58
CA SER A 94 -8.99 10.40 31.62
C SER A 94 -8.68 9.64 32.92
N TYR A 95 -8.99 8.34 32.97
CA TYR A 95 -8.82 7.47 34.13
C TYR A 95 -8.27 6.10 33.70
N PRO A 96 -7.53 5.38 34.56
CA PRO A 96 -6.93 4.09 34.23
C PRO A 96 -8.01 3.01 34.00
N ILE A 97 -7.68 2.01 33.18
CA ILE A 97 -8.59 0.89 32.90
C ILE A 97 -8.60 -0.04 34.13
N PRO A 98 -9.76 -0.35 34.74
CA PRO A 98 -9.85 -1.26 35.88
C PRO A 98 -9.19 -2.62 35.58
N ASP A 99 -8.61 -3.25 36.60
CA ASP A 99 -7.99 -4.59 36.52
C ASP A 99 -6.84 -4.73 35.52
N THR A 100 -6.26 -3.61 35.03
CA THR A 100 -5.09 -3.61 34.14
C THR A 100 -3.77 -3.26 34.83
N GLY A 101 -3.75 -3.19 36.16
CA GLY A 101 -2.56 -2.86 36.95
C GLY A 101 -1.97 -1.48 36.62
N ASP A 102 -2.83 -0.46 36.48
CA ASP A 102 -2.44 0.91 36.10
C ASP A 102 -1.68 1.02 34.76
N SER A 103 -1.97 0.11 33.81
CA SER A 103 -1.37 0.16 32.47
C SER A 103 -1.75 1.45 31.75
N HIS A 104 -0.74 2.13 31.17
CA HIS A 104 -0.94 3.35 30.40
C HIS A 104 -1.73 3.16 29.08
N SER A 105 -1.85 1.92 28.60
CA SER A 105 -2.69 1.57 27.45
C SER A 105 -3.07 0.09 27.48
N ALA A 106 -4.18 -0.27 26.85
CA ALA A 106 -4.58 -1.65 26.63
C ALA A 106 -5.07 -1.84 25.18
N GLN A 107 -4.81 -3.02 24.60
CA GLN A 107 -5.31 -3.38 23.28
C GLN A 107 -6.43 -4.42 23.42
N VAL A 108 -7.65 -4.03 23.02
CA VAL A 108 -8.80 -4.93 22.98
C VAL A 108 -8.93 -5.52 21.57
N ILE A 109 -8.84 -6.84 21.44
CA ILE A 109 -9.05 -7.55 20.17
C ILE A 109 -10.48 -8.08 20.15
N LEU A 110 -11.34 -7.45 19.36
CA LEU A 110 -12.70 -7.92 19.12
C LEU A 110 -12.72 -8.83 17.88
N PRO A 111 -12.95 -10.15 18.02
CA PRO A 111 -13.08 -11.02 16.87
C PRO A 111 -14.37 -10.69 16.12
N GLN A 112 -14.26 -10.44 14.83
CA GLN A 112 -15.39 -10.17 13.96
C GLN A 112 -15.86 -11.50 13.33
N LYS A 113 -17.15 -11.82 13.43
CA LYS A 113 -17.78 -12.90 12.65
C LYS A 113 -18.09 -12.43 11.24
#